data_AF-A0A6P8PTC0-F1
#
_entry.id   AF-A0A6P8PTC0-F1
#
_cell.length_a   1.000
_cell.length_b   1.000
_cell.length_c   1.000
_cell.angle_alpha   90.00
_cell.angle_beta   90.00
_cell.angle_gamma   90.00
#
_symmetry.space_group_name_H-M   'P 1'
#
loop_
_entity.id
_entity.type
_entity.pdbx_description
1 polymer ?
#
loop_
_entity_poly.entity_id
_entity_poly.type
_entity_poly.pdbx_seq_one_letter_code
_entity_poly.pdbx_strand_id
1 'polypeptide(L)'
;MRILLVSLLAAAVCLHLADSLRCYTCFAATSHKGCLSETTCSPNDKYCMTFSNSTSGLTLINKRCAPTCKSTKSSFSSSVSMSCCKDDLCNDDSDE
;
A
#
# COMPACT_ATOMS: atom_id res chain seq x y z
N MET A 1 -41.32 9.64 -17.61
CA MET A 1 -40.90 9.46 -16.20
C MET A 1 -39.95 8.29 -16.01
N ARG A 2 -40.30 7.05 -16.43
CA ARG A 2 -39.40 5.88 -16.29
C ARG A 2 -38.08 5.99 -17.06
N ILE A 3 -38.10 6.53 -18.28
CA ILE A 3 -36.91 6.68 -19.12
C ILE A 3 -35.88 7.64 -18.48
N LEU A 4 -36.36 8.74 -17.89
CA LEU A 4 -35.50 9.71 -17.20
C LEU A 4 -34.84 9.10 -15.96
N LEU A 5 -35.59 8.31 -15.19
CA LEU A 5 -35.06 7.58 -14.03
C LEU A 5 -34.01 6.56 -14.44
N VAL A 6 -34.24 5.81 -15.52
CA VAL A 6 -33.29 4.83 -16.05
C VAL A 6 -32.01 5.51 -16.56
N SER A 7 -32.14 6.66 -17.25
CA SER A 7 -30.98 7.45 -17.68
C SER A 7 -30.20 8.04 -16.49
N LEU A 8 -30.88 8.47 -15.43
CA LEU A 8 -30.23 8.99 -14.23
C LEU A 8 -29.49 7.89 -13.45
N LEU A 9 -30.08 6.69 -13.35
CA LEU A 9 -29.42 5.53 -12.74
C LEU A 9 -28.20 5.07 -13.56
N ALA A 10 -28.29 5.04 -14.89
CA ALA A 10 -27.16 4.69 -15.75
C ALA A 10 -25.99 5.67 -15.61
N ALA A 11 -26.27 6.97 -15.48
CA ALA A 11 -25.25 7.98 -15.23
C ALA A 11 -24.61 7.85 -13.82
N ALA A 12 -25.40 7.46 -12.81
CA ALA A 12 -24.90 7.26 -11.44
C ALA A 12 -23.99 6.02 -11.30
N VAL A 13 -24.23 4.96 -12.09
CA VAL A 13 -23.40 3.74 -12.08
C VAL A 13 -22.00 3.98 -12.69
N CYS A 14 -21.85 4.98 -13.56
CA CYS A 14 -20.55 5.36 -14.13
C CYS A 14 -19.62 6.09 -13.15
N LEU A 15 -20.09 6.44 -11.94
CA LEU A 15 -19.32 7.12 -10.90
C LEU A 15 -18.87 6.18 -9.78
N HIS A 16 -18.66 4.89 -10.06
CA HIS A 16 -17.72 4.12 -9.24
C HIS A 16 -16.31 4.63 -9.54
N LEU A 17 -16.00 5.83 -9.04
CA LEU A 17 -14.63 6.26 -8.81
C LEU A 17 -14.11 5.24 -7.82
N ALA A 18 -13.42 4.21 -8.31
CA ALA A 18 -12.67 3.32 -7.45
C ALA A 18 -11.61 4.19 -6.80
N ASP A 19 -11.89 4.69 -5.59
CA ASP A 19 -10.91 5.40 -4.78
C ASP A 19 -9.66 4.52 -4.75
N SER A 20 -8.59 5.08 -5.32
CA SER A 20 -7.34 4.36 -5.48
C SER A 20 -6.56 4.54 -4.20
N LEU A 21 -6.27 3.42 -3.54
CA LEU A 21 -5.53 3.35 -2.29
C LEU A 21 -4.27 4.22 -2.38
N ARG A 22 -3.99 5.00 -1.34
CA ARG A 22 -2.73 5.74 -1.19
C ARG A 22 -1.83 4.99 -0.24
N CYS A 23 -0.55 4.89 -0.56
CA CYS A 23 0.45 4.25 0.30
C CYS A 23 1.73 5.08 0.34
N TYR A 24 2.53 4.90 1.39
CA TYR A 24 3.94 5.27 1.32
C TYR A 24 4.71 4.29 0.44
N THR A 25 5.63 4.80 -0.37
CA THR A 25 6.51 4.01 -1.21
C THR A 25 7.96 4.48 -1.10
N CYS A 26 8.90 3.57 -1.24
CA CYS A 26 10.32 3.87 -1.36
C CYS A 26 11.08 2.62 -1.79
N PHE A 27 12.33 2.81 -2.21
CA PHE A 27 13.26 1.74 -2.52
C PHE A 27 14.52 1.90 -1.66
N ALA A 28 14.91 0.83 -0.98
CA ALA A 28 16.14 0.72 -0.20
C ALA A 28 16.40 1.89 0.78
N ALA A 29 15.36 2.34 1.50
CA ALA A 29 15.52 3.33 2.57
C ALA A 29 16.14 2.69 3.82
N THR A 30 16.90 3.46 4.60
CA THR A 30 17.55 2.98 5.83
C THR A 30 16.73 3.22 7.10
N SER A 31 15.59 3.92 7.00
CA SER A 31 14.66 4.17 8.11
C SER A 31 13.23 4.35 7.60
N HIS A 32 12.23 4.10 8.44
CA HIS A 32 10.83 4.29 8.07
C HIS A 32 10.49 5.77 7.86
N LYS A 33 11.05 6.66 8.69
CA LYS A 33 10.95 8.13 8.52
C LYS A 33 11.51 8.63 7.18
N GLY A 34 12.56 7.98 6.66
CA GLY A 34 13.11 8.26 5.33
C GLY A 34 12.30 7.66 4.18
N CYS A 35 11.23 6.93 4.46
CA CYS A 35 10.44 6.16 3.50
C CYS A 35 8.95 6.59 3.54
N LEU A 36 8.71 7.90 3.36
CA LEU A 36 7.37 8.51 3.46
C LEU A 36 6.94 9.18 2.13
N SER A 37 7.36 8.65 0.98
CA SER A 37 6.87 9.18 -0.32
C SER A 37 5.45 8.68 -0.56
N GLU A 38 4.47 9.56 -0.48
CA GLU A 38 3.08 9.20 -0.80
C GLU A 38 2.93 8.85 -2.28
N THR A 39 2.11 7.85 -2.57
CA THR A 39 1.84 7.38 -3.94
C THR A 39 0.40 6.92 -4.03
N THR A 40 -0.32 7.43 -5.03
CA THR A 40 -1.62 6.87 -5.44
C THR A 40 -1.38 5.56 -6.18
N CYS A 41 -1.92 4.46 -5.65
CA CYS A 41 -1.73 3.14 -6.20
C CYS A 41 -2.57 2.89 -7.46
N SER A 42 -2.25 1.80 -8.18
CA SER A 42 -3.10 1.34 -9.28
C SER A 42 -4.47 0.91 -8.76
N PRO A 43 -5.56 1.03 -9.54
CA PRO A 43 -6.88 0.51 -9.15
C PRO A 43 -6.88 -0.98 -8.79
N ASN A 44 -5.92 -1.76 -9.30
CA ASN A 44 -5.75 -3.18 -9.00
C ASN A 44 -4.97 -3.44 -7.71
N ASP A 45 -4.24 -2.46 -7.19
CA ASP A 45 -3.51 -2.58 -5.94
C ASP A 45 -4.47 -2.40 -4.77
N LYS A 46 -4.45 -3.37 -3.85
CA LYS A 46 -5.38 -3.45 -2.72
C LYS A 46 -4.67 -3.41 -1.37
N TYR A 47 -3.34 -3.29 -1.38
CA TYR A 47 -2.52 -3.37 -0.19
C TYR A 47 -1.37 -2.37 -0.25
N CYS A 48 -1.08 -1.73 0.88
CA CYS A 48 0.22 -1.16 1.15
C CYS A 48 1.12 -2.26 1.73
N MET A 49 2.25 -2.49 1.08
CA MET A 49 3.23 -3.51 1.47
C MET A 49 4.50 -2.83 1.98
N THR A 50 4.97 -3.25 3.15
CA THR A 50 6.28 -2.88 3.70
C THR A 50 7.14 -4.13 3.76
N PHE A 51 8.34 -4.07 3.20
CA PHE A 51 9.36 -5.10 3.26
C PHE A 51 10.61 -4.54 3.92
N SER A 52 11.05 -5.15 5.01
CA SER A 52 12.31 -4.82 5.67
C SER A 52 13.22 -6.04 5.73
N ASN A 53 14.50 -5.82 5.48
CA ASN A 53 15.56 -6.82 5.63
C ASN A 53 16.69 -6.21 6.46
N SER A 54 17.01 -6.87 7.57
CA SER A 54 18.10 -6.49 8.46
C SER A 54 19.19 -7.57 8.40
N THR A 55 20.39 -7.19 7.99
CA THR A 55 21.57 -8.07 7.94
C THR A 55 22.77 -7.34 8.51
N SER A 56 23.46 -7.94 9.49
CA SER A 56 24.69 -7.38 10.10
C SER A 56 24.55 -5.94 10.60
N GLY A 57 23.38 -5.57 11.14
CA GLY A 57 23.10 -4.23 11.67
C GLY A 57 22.66 -3.18 10.63
N LEU A 58 22.63 -3.53 9.34
CA LEU A 58 22.05 -2.69 8.30
C LEU A 58 20.62 -3.14 8.00
N THR A 59 19.67 -2.21 8.10
CA THR A 59 18.27 -2.42 7.74
C THR A 59 17.93 -1.68 6.46
N LEU A 60 17.32 -2.38 5.50
CA LEU A 60 16.80 -1.82 4.27
C LEU A 60 15.28 -2.00 4.22
N ILE A 61 14.58 -0.92 3.93
CA ILE A 61 13.12 -0.83 3.87
C ILE A 61 12.69 -0.51 2.45
N ASN A 62 11.68 -1.23 1.98
CA ASN A 62 11.00 -0.98 0.72
C ASN A 62 9.51 -0.92 1.00
N LYS A 63 8.85 0.13 0.54
CA LYS A 63 7.40 0.25 0.61
C LYS A 63 6.82 0.35 -0.79
N ARG A 64 5.70 -0.31 -1.05
CA ARG A 64 5.07 -0.32 -2.37
C ARG A 64 3.58 -0.63 -2.29
N CYS A 65 2.85 -0.23 -3.32
CA CYS A 65 1.52 -0.75 -3.62
C CYS A 65 1.62 -2.21 -4.11
N ALA A 66 0.63 -3.03 -3.78
CA ALA A 66 0.56 -4.41 -4.27
C ALA A 66 -0.88 -4.89 -4.48
N PRO A 67 -1.13 -5.73 -5.51
CA PRO A 67 -2.46 -6.33 -5.75
C PRO A 67 -2.73 -7.47 -4.77
N THR A 68 -1.68 -8.16 -4.32
CA THR A 68 -1.73 -9.24 -3.34
C THR A 68 -0.59 -9.05 -2.35
N CYS A 69 -0.82 -9.41 -1.10
CA CYS A 69 0.18 -9.29 -0.04
C CYS A 69 -0.07 -10.35 1.04
N LYS A 70 1.00 -11.02 1.49
CA LYS A 70 0.95 -12.00 2.58
C LYS A 70 2.00 -11.67 3.62
N SER A 71 1.57 -11.18 4.77
CA SER A 71 2.46 -10.84 5.87
C SER A 71 3.30 -12.05 6.28
N THR A 72 4.62 -11.87 6.38
CA THR A 72 5.58 -12.93 6.72
C THR A 72 6.67 -12.33 7.58
N LYS A 73 7.06 -13.00 8.66
CA LYS A 73 8.23 -12.65 9.46
C LYS A 73 9.14 -13.88 9.54
N SER A 74 10.42 -13.70 9.26
CA SER A 74 11.42 -14.76 9.34
C SER A 74 12.69 -14.20 9.95
N SER A 75 13.24 -14.91 10.92
CA SER A 75 14.45 -14.53 11.64
C SER A 75 15.43 -15.70 11.58
N PHE A 76 16.37 -15.64 10.64
CA PHE A 76 17.56 -16.50 10.59
C PHE A 76 18.79 -15.61 10.88
N SER A 77 19.97 -15.86 10.30
CA SER A 77 21.13 -14.95 10.35
C SER A 77 20.82 -13.53 9.81
N SER A 78 19.69 -13.36 9.12
CA SER A 78 19.09 -12.10 8.70
C SER A 78 17.63 -12.05 9.17
N SER A 79 17.17 -10.86 9.56
CA SER A 79 15.76 -10.63 9.93
C SER A 79 15.01 -10.03 8.74
N VAL A 80 14.10 -10.80 8.17
CA VAL A 80 13.24 -10.38 7.05
C VAL A 80 11.80 -10.26 7.54
N SER A 81 11.19 -9.11 7.29
CA SER A 81 9.80 -8.84 7.64
C SER A 81 9.05 -8.29 6.43
N MET A 82 7.83 -8.76 6.25
CA MET A 82 6.86 -8.28 5.30
C MET A 82 5.54 -8.05 6.02
N SER A 83 5.02 -6.81 5.97
CA SER A 83 3.71 -6.43 6.50
C SER A 83 2.81 -5.88 5.39
N CYS A 84 1.50 -6.02 5.59
CA CYS A 84 0.46 -5.65 4.64
C CYS A 84 -0.69 -4.96 5.37
N CYS A 85 -1.21 -3.88 4.81
CA CYS A 85 -2.42 -3.19 5.30
C CYS A 85 -3.24 -2.65 4.11
N LYS A 86 -4.48 -2.16 4.32
CA LYS A 86 -5.45 -1.86 3.25
C LYS A 86 -6.08 -0.46 3.28
N ASP A 87 -5.70 0.37 4.25
CA ASP A 87 -6.24 1.73 4.40
C ASP A 87 -5.27 2.76 3.84
N ASP A 88 -5.75 3.95 3.50
CA ASP A 88 -4.90 5.01 2.99
C ASP A 88 -3.75 5.32 3.97
N LEU A 89 -2.53 5.31 3.45
CA LEU A 89 -1.29 5.60 4.17
C LEU A 89 -1.08 4.72 5.41
N CYS A 90 -1.73 3.56 5.48
CA CYS A 90 -1.70 2.68 6.65
C CYS A 90 -0.32 2.09 6.95
N ASN A 91 0.61 2.16 6.01
CA ASN A 91 1.99 1.74 6.19
C ASN A 91 2.88 2.89 6.66
N ASP A 92 2.37 3.76 7.52
CA ASP A 92 3.17 4.71 8.29
C ASP A 92 3.75 3.97 9.50
N ASP A 93 5.08 3.82 9.50
CA ASP A 93 5.80 3.31 10.66
C ASP A 93 6.93 4.28 11.02
N SER A 94 6.72 5.59 10.80
CA SER A 94 7.75 6.62 11.03
C SER A 94 8.24 6.76 12.47
N ASP A 95 7.52 6.16 13.42
CA ASP A 95 7.87 6.05 14.84
C ASP A 95 8.73 4.82 15.19
N GLU A 96 8.97 3.89 14.25
CA GLU A 96 9.97 2.79 14.35
C GLU A 96 11.36 3.22 13.84
#